data_AF-A9WI33-F1
#
_entry.id   AF-A9WI33-F1
#
_cell.length_a   1.000
_cell.length_b   1.000
_cell.length_c   1.000
_cell.angle_alpha   90.00
_cell.angle_beta   90.00
_cell.angle_gamma   90.00
#
_symmetry.space_group_name_H-M   'P 1'
#
loop_
_entity.id
_entity.type
_entity.pdbx_description
1 polymer ?
#
loop_
_entity_poly.entity_id
_entity_poly.type
_entity_poly.pdbx_seq_one_letter_code
_entity_poly.pdbx_strand_id
1 'polypeptide(L)'
;MTDQEETPKVRRWLPLLALLAGLCWALVISVILRVDLISEPNLLSPWHLLFYILTLGAGILTFWPLETWLELPGLTIEGTLGAGMLLVTLAMVPAPDGTLLDQSAAPAYLVMLIAVLLSVAAIVRPVIAVLSRRWLALRAWALDNRRVRREAYECGLFVAAVLALAALRTLDPIKFVALAVIIVLIEILLLSFIGVEPA
;
A
#
# COMPACT_ATOMS: atom_id res chain seq x y z
N MET A 1 -26.11 22.92 -29.05
CA MET A 1 -26.13 22.54 -27.61
C MET A 1 -24.73 22.13 -27.26
N THR A 2 -24.01 23.02 -26.58
CA THR A 2 -22.65 22.80 -26.10
C THR A 2 -22.72 21.92 -24.86
N ASP A 3 -22.40 20.64 -25.01
CA ASP A 3 -22.03 19.79 -23.88
C ASP A 3 -20.74 20.37 -23.30
N GLN A 4 -20.90 21.21 -22.27
CA GLN A 4 -19.81 21.49 -21.35
C GLN A 4 -19.49 20.16 -20.69
N GLU A 5 -18.47 19.48 -21.17
CA GLU A 5 -17.77 18.45 -20.40
C GLU A 5 -17.39 19.10 -19.07
N GLU A 6 -18.21 18.90 -18.03
CA GLU A 6 -17.85 19.20 -16.66
C GLU A 6 -16.65 18.33 -16.34
N THR A 7 -15.45 18.86 -16.56
CA THR A 7 -14.23 18.22 -16.09
C THR A 7 -14.46 17.94 -14.60
N PRO A 8 -14.39 16.68 -14.14
CA PRO A 8 -14.79 16.32 -12.78
C PRO A 8 -14.04 17.23 -11.82
N LYS A 9 -14.75 17.92 -10.92
CA LYS A 9 -14.21 18.99 -10.04
C LYS A 9 -12.88 18.60 -9.39
N VAL A 10 -12.70 17.32 -9.06
CA VAL A 10 -11.47 16.73 -8.50
C VAL A 10 -10.22 17.01 -9.36
N ARG A 11 -10.33 16.95 -10.69
CA ARG A 11 -9.19 17.12 -11.62
C ARG A 11 -8.51 18.48 -11.49
N ARG A 12 -9.28 19.53 -11.16
CA ARG A 12 -8.77 20.89 -10.97
C ARG A 12 -7.99 21.05 -9.67
N TRP A 13 -8.33 20.27 -8.64
CA TRP A 13 -7.71 20.34 -7.32
C TRP A 13 -6.57 19.34 -7.12
N LEU A 14 -6.41 18.35 -8.02
CA LEU A 14 -5.31 17.37 -7.99
C LEU A 14 -3.92 17.97 -7.69
N PRO A 15 -3.44 19.04 -8.35
CA PRO A 15 -2.10 19.56 -8.06
C PRO A 15 -2.00 20.14 -6.65
N LEU A 16 -3.06 20.80 -6.16
CA LEU A 16 -3.10 21.34 -4.80
C LEU A 16 -3.15 20.22 -3.76
N LEU A 17 -3.95 19.18 -4.01
CA LEU A 17 -4.01 17.99 -3.15
C LEU A 17 -2.67 17.25 -3.12
N ALA A 18 -1.98 17.15 -4.26
CA ALA A 18 -0.64 16.56 -4.34
C ALA A 18 0.40 17.38 -3.57
N LEU A 19 0.35 18.72 -3.64
CA LEU A 19 1.21 19.59 -2.85
C LEU A 19 0.94 19.44 -1.34
N LEU A 20 -0.33 19.41 -0.94
CA LEU A 20 -0.71 19.18 0.46
C LEU A 20 -0.28 17.80 0.95
N ALA A 21 -0.46 16.76 0.13
CA ALA A 21 0.02 15.41 0.44
C ALA A 21 1.54 15.40 0.61
N GLY A 22 2.29 16.02 -0.31
CA GLY A 22 3.74 16.14 -0.24
C GLY A 22 4.22 16.89 1.01
N LEU A 23 3.56 17.98 1.37
CA LEU A 23 3.84 18.72 2.60
C LEU A 23 3.52 17.87 3.85
N CYS A 24 2.42 17.13 3.83
CA CYS A 24 2.04 16.25 4.93
C CYS A 24 3.06 15.11 5.12
N TRP A 25 3.49 14.46 4.03
CA TRP A 25 4.57 13.47 4.04
C TRP A 25 5.89 14.05 4.54
N ALA A 26 6.26 15.26 4.10
CA ALA A 26 7.47 15.93 4.58
C ALA A 26 7.41 16.20 6.09
N LEU A 27 6.25 16.58 6.63
CA LEU A 27 6.05 16.74 8.06
C LEU A 27 6.15 15.41 8.82
N VAL A 28 5.51 14.34 8.33
CA VAL A 28 5.62 12.99 8.90
C VAL A 28 7.08 12.57 9.00
N ILE A 29 7.83 12.67 7.89
CA ILE A 29 9.25 12.33 7.84
C ILE A 29 10.05 13.21 8.81
N SER A 30 9.76 14.52 8.86
CA SER A 30 10.43 15.42 9.80
C SER A 30 10.17 15.05 11.25
N VAL A 31 8.97 14.59 11.61
CA VAL A 31 8.68 14.13 12.97
C VAL A 31 9.47 12.87 13.28
N ILE A 32 9.45 11.87 12.38
CA ILE A 32 10.20 10.60 12.55
C ILE A 32 11.70 10.86 12.77
N LEU A 33 12.28 11.82 12.05
CA LEU A 33 13.71 12.10 12.12
C LEU A 33 14.14 12.95 13.33
N ARG A 34 13.22 13.72 13.93
CA ARG A 34 13.56 14.74 14.94
C ARG A 34 12.98 14.47 16.32
N VAL A 35 11.89 13.72 16.40
CA VAL A 35 11.15 13.46 17.64
C VAL A 35 11.37 12.01 18.02
N ASP A 36 11.92 11.78 19.21
CA ASP A 36 12.02 10.44 19.77
C ASP A 36 10.65 10.00 20.31
N LEU A 37 9.86 9.39 19.43
CA LEU A 37 8.53 8.87 19.76
C LEU A 37 8.60 7.58 20.59
N ILE A 38 9.75 6.90 20.65
CA ILE A 38 9.91 5.63 21.36
C ILE A 38 10.02 5.89 22.87
N SER A 39 10.73 6.95 23.25
CA SER A 39 10.99 7.29 24.66
C SER A 39 9.78 7.87 25.41
N GLU A 40 8.70 8.24 24.71
CA GLU A 40 7.53 8.87 25.32
C GLU A 40 6.54 7.79 25.84
N PRO A 41 6.27 7.72 27.17
CA PRO A 41 5.52 6.60 27.74
C PRO A 41 4.01 6.61 27.46
N ASN A 42 3.47 7.73 26.97
CA ASN A 42 2.04 7.89 26.72
C ASN A 42 1.74 7.93 25.21
N LEU A 43 1.07 6.89 24.71
CA LEU A 43 0.60 6.77 23.32
C LEU A 43 -0.43 7.86 22.93
N LEU A 44 -1.03 8.54 23.91
CA LEU A 44 -1.93 9.68 23.71
C LEU A 44 -1.26 11.03 23.99
N SER A 45 0.07 11.08 24.06
CA SER A 45 0.80 12.33 24.16
C SER A 45 0.54 13.24 22.94
N PRO A 46 0.68 14.57 23.08
CA PRO A 46 0.45 15.50 21.98
C PRO A 46 1.26 15.18 20.72
N TRP A 47 2.50 14.72 20.87
CA TRP A 47 3.37 14.33 19.77
C TRP A 47 2.88 13.06 19.04
N HIS A 48 2.41 12.06 19.79
CA HIS A 48 1.83 10.85 19.22
C HIS A 48 0.53 11.16 18.45
N LEU A 49 -0.36 11.96 19.04
CA LEU A 49 -1.61 12.37 18.39
C LEU A 49 -1.34 13.18 17.12
N LEU A 50 -0.40 14.13 17.17
CA LEU A 50 0.02 14.87 16.00
C LEU A 50 0.56 13.93 14.91
N PHE A 51 1.39 12.97 15.29
CA PHE A 51 1.93 11.98 14.36
C PHE A 51 0.84 11.11 13.72
N TYR A 52 -0.14 10.63 14.49
CA TYR A 52 -1.27 9.88 13.96
C TYR A 52 -2.11 10.71 13.00
N ILE A 53 -2.43 11.96 13.35
CA ILE A 53 -3.20 12.87 12.50
C ILE A 53 -2.46 13.15 11.19
N LEU A 54 -1.16 13.45 11.26
CA LEU A 54 -0.35 13.68 10.07
C LEU A 54 -0.28 12.43 9.19
N THR A 55 -0.10 11.27 9.80
CA THR A 55 0.00 10.00 9.09
C THR A 55 -1.31 9.63 8.38
N LEU A 56 -2.45 9.75 9.07
CA LEU A 56 -3.77 9.55 8.48
C LEU A 56 -4.05 10.59 7.39
N GLY A 57 -3.71 11.86 7.65
CA GLY A 57 -3.83 12.94 6.68
C GLY A 57 -3.04 12.68 5.41
N ALA A 58 -1.79 12.23 5.54
CA ALA A 58 -0.93 11.87 4.41
C ALA A 58 -1.53 10.72 3.59
N GLY A 59 -2.02 9.66 4.24
CA GLY A 59 -2.70 8.54 3.58
C GLY A 59 -3.94 9.00 2.81
N ILE A 60 -4.85 9.72 3.48
CA ILE A 60 -6.12 10.18 2.87
C ILE A 60 -5.82 11.13 1.70
N LEU A 61 -4.95 12.12 1.88
CA LEU A 61 -4.61 13.08 0.83
C LEU A 61 -3.91 12.42 -0.37
N THR A 62 -3.23 11.29 -0.16
CA THR A 62 -2.58 10.53 -1.24
C THR A 62 -3.58 9.65 -1.98
N PHE A 63 -4.38 8.86 -1.26
CA PHE A 63 -5.16 7.78 -1.84
C PHE A 63 -6.59 8.17 -2.21
N TRP A 64 -7.22 9.14 -1.53
CA TRP A 64 -8.58 9.58 -1.86
C TRP A 64 -8.72 10.20 -3.26
N PRO A 65 -7.80 11.08 -3.70
CA PRO A 65 -7.85 11.59 -5.07
C PRO A 65 -7.66 10.50 -6.11
N LEU A 66 -6.83 9.48 -5.80
CA LEU A 66 -6.60 8.34 -6.70
C LEU A 66 -7.80 7.39 -6.74
N GLU A 67 -8.44 7.12 -5.61
CA GLU A 67 -9.65 6.31 -5.53
C GLU A 67 -10.78 6.93 -6.36
N THR A 68 -10.98 8.23 -6.23
CA THR A 68 -12.02 8.95 -6.97
C THR A 68 -11.69 9.08 -8.46
N TRP A 69 -10.43 9.31 -8.82
CA TRP A 69 -10.02 9.45 -10.22
C TRP A 69 -10.00 8.12 -10.99
N LEU A 70 -9.59 7.04 -10.34
CA LEU A 70 -9.46 5.72 -10.95
C LEU A 70 -10.63 4.79 -10.63
N GLU A 71 -11.64 5.23 -9.86
CA GLU A 71 -12.79 4.43 -9.45
C GLU A 71 -12.36 3.11 -8.77
N LEU A 72 -11.40 3.20 -7.84
CA LEU A 72 -10.80 2.05 -7.15
C LEU A 72 -11.35 1.92 -5.72
N PRO A 73 -12.55 1.32 -5.52
CA PRO A 73 -13.22 1.32 -4.23
C PRO A 73 -12.35 0.71 -3.13
N GLY A 74 -12.28 1.40 -1.99
CA GLY A 74 -11.55 0.97 -0.80
C GLY A 74 -10.05 1.27 -0.81
N LEU A 75 -9.50 1.85 -1.89
CA LEU A 75 -8.08 2.19 -1.97
C LEU A 75 -7.64 3.16 -0.86
N THR A 76 -8.48 4.14 -0.52
CA THR A 76 -8.17 5.11 0.55
C THR A 76 -8.05 4.42 1.89
N ILE A 77 -8.95 3.51 2.21
CA ILE A 77 -8.95 2.79 3.48
C ILE A 77 -7.73 1.87 3.54
N GLU A 78 -7.52 1.02 2.54
CA GLU A 78 -6.39 0.09 2.47
C GLU A 78 -5.04 0.82 2.51
N GLY A 79 -4.89 1.88 1.72
CA GLY A 79 -3.65 2.66 1.65
C GLY A 79 -3.37 3.48 2.91
N THR A 80 -4.39 4.12 3.48
CA THR A 80 -4.24 4.88 4.73
C THR A 80 -3.93 3.96 5.90
N LEU A 81 -4.60 2.81 5.98
CA LEU A 81 -4.36 1.83 7.03
C LEU A 81 -2.98 1.18 6.87
N GLY A 82 -2.60 0.79 5.65
CA GLY A 82 -1.27 0.24 5.36
C GLY A 82 -0.15 1.21 5.69
N ALA A 83 -0.20 2.43 5.14
CA ALA A 83 0.79 3.47 5.41
C ALA A 83 0.80 3.86 6.89
N GLY A 84 -0.37 3.94 7.52
CA GLY A 84 -0.52 4.25 8.93
C GLY A 84 0.14 3.21 9.83
N MET A 85 -0.20 1.94 9.64
CA MET A 85 0.43 0.85 10.38
C MET A 85 1.94 0.83 10.14
N LEU A 86 2.40 1.06 8.91
CA LEU A 86 3.82 1.03 8.56
C LEU A 86 4.58 2.14 9.31
N LEU A 87 4.08 3.38 9.23
CA LEU A 87 4.71 4.53 9.86
C LEU A 87 4.68 4.46 11.38
N VAL A 88 3.57 4.02 11.97
CA VAL A 88 3.48 3.80 13.42
C VAL A 88 4.45 2.73 13.87
N THR A 89 4.56 1.62 13.13
CA THR A 89 5.51 0.55 13.46
C THR A 89 6.95 1.07 13.38
N LEU A 90 7.30 1.78 12.30
CA LEU A 90 8.65 2.35 12.13
C LEU A 90 9.01 3.41 13.18
N ALA A 91 8.03 4.19 13.64
CA ALA A 91 8.28 5.30 14.55
C ALA A 91 8.25 4.91 16.03
N MET A 92 7.49 3.88 16.40
CA MET A 92 7.18 3.57 17.81
C MET A 92 7.63 2.18 18.24
N VAL A 93 7.84 1.26 17.29
CA VAL A 93 8.29 -0.10 17.62
C VAL A 93 9.80 -0.15 17.44
N PRO A 94 10.57 -0.47 18.50
CA PRO A 94 12.01 -0.60 18.38
C PRO A 94 12.37 -1.68 17.36
N ALA A 95 13.47 -1.45 16.65
CA ALA A 95 13.96 -2.43 15.69
C ALA A 95 14.18 -3.77 16.41
N PRO A 96 13.67 -4.90 15.87
CA PRO A 96 13.85 -6.17 16.53
C PRO A 96 15.33 -6.59 16.50
N ASP A 97 15.88 -6.92 17.66
CA ASP A 97 17.27 -7.41 17.77
C ASP A 97 17.41 -8.88 17.34
N GLY A 98 16.28 -9.57 17.20
CA GLY A 98 16.17 -11.00 16.91
C GLY A 98 15.68 -11.34 15.50
N THR A 99 15.55 -12.64 15.25
CA THR A 99 14.93 -13.19 14.04
C THR A 99 13.41 -13.26 14.17
N LEU A 100 12.71 -13.49 13.07
CA LEU A 100 11.24 -13.59 13.05
C LEU A 100 10.69 -14.71 13.97
N LEU A 101 11.49 -15.73 14.27
CA LEU A 101 11.10 -16.85 15.15
C LEU A 101 11.26 -16.53 16.64
N ASP A 102 11.91 -15.43 16.99
CA ASP A 102 12.02 -15.03 18.38
C ASP A 102 10.66 -14.56 18.88
N GLN A 103 10.17 -15.22 19.94
CA GLN A 103 8.78 -15.10 20.41
C GLN A 103 8.43 -13.67 20.84
N SER A 104 9.42 -12.90 21.30
CA SER A 104 9.29 -11.48 21.67
C SER A 104 9.27 -10.54 20.47
N ALA A 105 9.90 -10.91 19.35
CA ALA A 105 10.03 -10.09 18.14
C ALA A 105 8.94 -10.39 17.09
N ALA A 106 8.38 -11.60 17.11
CA ALA A 106 7.39 -12.07 16.13
C ALA A 106 6.18 -11.13 15.93
N PRO A 107 5.57 -10.53 16.98
CA PRO A 107 4.44 -9.62 16.79
C PRO A 107 4.81 -8.36 16.00
N ALA A 108 5.98 -7.77 16.26
CA ALA A 108 6.47 -6.59 15.54
C ALA A 108 6.70 -6.90 14.07
N TYR A 109 7.32 -8.06 13.76
CA TYR A 109 7.48 -8.51 12.38
C TYR A 109 6.14 -8.75 11.70
N LEU A 110 5.16 -9.36 12.36
CA LEU A 110 3.85 -9.64 11.77
C LEU A 110 3.12 -8.34 11.42
N VAL A 111 3.08 -7.37 12.33
CA VAL A 111 2.48 -6.05 12.08
C VAL A 111 3.20 -5.35 10.92
N MET A 112 4.54 -5.38 10.90
CA MET A 112 5.34 -4.81 9.80
C MET A 112 5.01 -5.47 8.46
N LEU A 113 4.91 -6.81 8.41
CA LEU A 113 4.60 -7.55 7.19
C LEU A 113 3.20 -7.23 6.65
N ILE A 114 2.19 -7.15 7.53
CA ILE A 114 0.82 -6.74 7.15
C ILE A 114 0.84 -5.29 6.63
N ALA A 115 1.54 -4.40 7.33
CA ALA A 115 1.63 -2.99 6.96
C ALA A 115 2.29 -2.80 5.59
N VAL A 116 3.38 -3.54 5.31
CA VAL A 116 4.05 -3.53 4.01
C VAL A 116 3.13 -4.11 2.93
N LEU A 117 2.49 -5.25 3.17
CA LEU A 117 1.58 -5.87 2.21
C LEU A 117 0.49 -4.88 1.78
N LEU A 118 -0.18 -4.24 2.74
CA LEU A 118 -1.24 -3.27 2.46
C LEU A 118 -0.71 -2.00 1.77
N SER A 119 0.45 -1.50 2.21
CA SER A 119 1.07 -0.31 1.61
C SER A 119 1.46 -0.54 0.15
N VAL A 120 2.13 -1.67 -0.12
CA VAL A 120 2.56 -2.04 -1.48
C VAL A 120 1.35 -2.29 -2.36
N ALA A 121 0.35 -3.03 -1.88
CA ALA A 121 -0.89 -3.25 -2.62
C ALA A 121 -1.56 -1.91 -2.98
N ALA A 122 -1.67 -0.98 -2.02
CA ALA A 122 -2.27 0.34 -2.28
C ALA A 122 -1.46 1.19 -3.27
N ILE A 123 -0.13 1.13 -3.24
CA ILE A 123 0.73 1.87 -4.17
C ILE A 123 0.67 1.27 -5.59
N VAL A 124 0.64 -0.06 -5.69
CA VAL A 124 0.67 -0.77 -6.97
C VAL A 124 -0.69 -0.74 -7.68
N ARG A 125 -1.79 -0.76 -6.93
CA ARG A 125 -3.17 -0.76 -7.47
C ARG A 125 -3.44 0.35 -8.52
N PRO A 126 -3.13 1.64 -8.29
CA PRO A 126 -3.32 2.68 -9.30
C PRO A 126 -2.40 2.49 -10.52
N VAL A 127 -1.19 1.96 -10.33
CA VAL A 127 -0.27 1.67 -11.44
C VAL A 127 -0.83 0.60 -12.37
N ILE A 128 -1.32 -0.51 -11.79
CA ILE A 128 -1.96 -1.59 -12.54
C ILE A 128 -3.22 -1.07 -13.24
N ALA A 129 -4.06 -0.28 -12.57
CA ALA A 129 -5.27 0.29 -13.17
C ALA A 129 -4.97 1.19 -14.39
N VAL A 130 -3.90 1.97 -14.34
CA VAL A 130 -3.50 2.83 -15.47
C VAL A 130 -2.92 1.99 -16.61
N LEU A 131 -2.08 0.99 -16.29
CA LEU A 131 -1.50 0.10 -17.29
C LEU A 131 -2.56 -0.75 -17.98
N SER A 132 -3.51 -1.31 -17.23
CA SER A 132 -4.61 -2.11 -17.77
C SER A 132 -5.46 -1.30 -18.75
N ARG A 133 -5.83 -0.06 -18.38
CA ARG A 133 -6.59 0.85 -19.24
C ARG A 133 -5.87 1.27 -20.51
N ARG A 134 -4.54 1.33 -20.48
CA ARG A 134 -3.73 1.75 -21.63
C ARG A 134 -3.41 0.59 -22.59
N TRP A 135 -3.25 -0.64 -22.08
CA TRP A 135 -2.65 -1.75 -22.85
C TRP A 135 -3.66 -2.85 -23.22
N LEU A 136 -4.78 -2.98 -22.50
CA LEU A 136 -5.79 -3.99 -22.83
C LEU A 136 -6.70 -3.50 -23.96
N ALA A 137 -6.74 -4.26 -25.05
CA ALA A 137 -7.61 -4.00 -26.19
C ALA A 137 -9.10 -4.14 -25.83
N LEU A 138 -9.43 -5.02 -24.86
CA LEU A 138 -10.79 -5.25 -24.40
C LEU A 138 -11.13 -4.32 -23.23
N ARG A 139 -12.01 -3.34 -23.48
CA ARG A 139 -12.46 -2.37 -22.47
C ARG A 139 -13.09 -3.01 -21.23
N ALA A 140 -13.77 -4.15 -21.38
CA ALA A 140 -14.37 -4.88 -20.25
C ALA A 140 -13.30 -5.36 -19.25
N TRP A 141 -12.14 -5.81 -19.74
CA TRP A 141 -11.04 -6.31 -18.91
C TRP A 141 -10.21 -5.16 -18.31
N ALA A 142 -10.16 -4.03 -19.02
CA ALA A 142 -9.48 -2.81 -18.58
C ALA A 142 -10.14 -2.16 -17.35
N LEU A 143 -11.44 -2.38 -17.13
CA LEU A 143 -12.23 -1.80 -16.03
C LEU A 143 -12.53 -2.80 -14.91
N ASP A 144 -11.97 -4.01 -14.96
CA ASP A 144 -12.17 -5.01 -13.91
C ASP A 144 -11.35 -4.66 -12.64
N ASN A 145 -12.01 -3.96 -11.72
CA ASN A 145 -11.46 -3.58 -10.43
C ASN A 145 -11.13 -4.76 -9.52
N ARG A 146 -11.80 -5.91 -9.68
CA ARG A 146 -11.56 -7.10 -8.86
C ARG A 146 -10.22 -7.72 -9.23
N ARG A 147 -9.93 -7.81 -10.54
CA ARG A 147 -8.62 -8.23 -11.05
C ARG A 147 -7.51 -7.29 -10.59
N VAL A 148 -7.68 -5.98 -10.80
CA VAL A 148 -6.67 -4.97 -10.40
C VAL A 148 -6.35 -5.06 -8.91
N ARG A 149 -7.37 -5.23 -8.05
CA ARG A 149 -7.17 -5.40 -6.61
C ARG A 149 -6.40 -6.69 -6.29
N ARG A 150 -6.73 -7.81 -6.94
CA ARG A 150 -6.05 -9.09 -6.77
C ARG A 150 -4.56 -9.00 -7.11
N GLU A 151 -4.23 -8.51 -8.31
CA GLU A 151 -2.85 -8.38 -8.78
C GLU A 151 -2.02 -7.45 -7.88
N ALA A 152 -2.65 -6.40 -7.34
CA ALA A 152 -2.02 -5.52 -6.36
C ALA A 152 -1.70 -6.25 -5.04
N TYR A 153 -2.61 -7.10 -4.55
CA TYR A 153 -2.36 -7.94 -3.37
C TYR A 153 -1.31 -9.00 -3.61
N GLU A 154 -1.22 -9.58 -4.80
CA GLU A 154 -0.13 -10.50 -5.17
C GLU A 154 1.24 -9.80 -5.13
N CYS A 155 1.30 -8.56 -5.64
CA CYS A 155 2.50 -7.74 -5.53
C CYS A 155 2.86 -7.43 -4.06
N GLY A 156 1.86 -7.08 -3.25
CA GLY A 156 2.03 -6.85 -1.81
C GLY A 156 2.50 -8.09 -1.07
N LEU A 157 1.90 -9.25 -1.38
CA LEU A 157 2.27 -10.55 -0.82
C LEU A 157 3.69 -10.94 -1.21
N PHE A 158 4.09 -10.72 -2.46
CA PHE A 158 5.45 -10.97 -2.93
C PHE A 158 6.46 -10.17 -2.09
N VAL A 159 6.27 -8.86 -1.95
CA VAL A 159 7.19 -8.01 -1.16
C VAL A 159 7.20 -8.43 0.32
N ALA A 160 6.04 -8.71 0.91
CA ALA A 160 5.95 -9.17 2.28
C ALA A 160 6.65 -10.54 2.47
N ALA A 161 6.48 -11.48 1.55
CA ALA A 161 7.15 -12.77 1.61
C ALA A 161 8.68 -12.66 1.46
N VAL A 162 9.17 -11.76 0.59
CA VAL A 162 10.60 -11.45 0.49
C VAL A 162 11.13 -10.91 1.82
N LEU A 163 10.42 -9.96 2.44
CA LEU A 163 10.79 -9.43 3.75
C LEU A 163 10.72 -10.48 4.86
N ALA A 164 9.75 -11.39 4.83
CA ALA A 164 9.65 -12.48 5.78
C ALA A 164 10.84 -13.44 5.67
N LEU A 165 11.24 -13.81 4.44
CA LEU A 165 12.43 -14.61 4.20
C LEU A 165 13.71 -13.88 4.65
N ALA A 166 13.79 -12.56 4.42
CA ALA A 166 14.89 -11.72 4.89
C ALA A 166 14.95 -11.67 6.42
N ALA A 167 13.81 -11.50 7.10
CA ALA A 167 13.69 -11.50 8.56
C ALA A 167 14.01 -12.87 9.19
N LEU A 168 13.76 -13.96 8.45
CA LEU A 168 14.21 -15.31 8.79
C LEU A 168 15.70 -15.54 8.49
N ARG A 169 16.39 -14.58 7.86
CA ARG A 169 17.77 -14.70 7.37
C ARG A 169 17.98 -15.89 6.43
N THR A 170 16.93 -16.25 5.69
CA THR A 170 16.94 -17.36 4.74
C THR A 170 16.82 -16.89 3.29
N LEU A 171 16.78 -15.58 3.02
CA LEU A 171 16.65 -15.06 1.67
C LEU A 171 17.93 -15.27 0.87
N ASP A 172 17.88 -16.22 -0.06
CA ASP A 172 18.92 -16.46 -1.07
C ASP A 172 18.38 -16.11 -2.47
N PRO A 173 19.24 -15.78 -3.45
CA PRO A 173 18.81 -15.46 -4.82
C PRO A 173 17.93 -16.55 -5.44
N ILE A 174 18.20 -17.82 -5.15
CA ILE A 174 17.41 -18.96 -5.63
C ILE A 174 15.98 -18.90 -5.09
N LYS A 175 15.82 -18.63 -3.78
CA LYS A 175 14.49 -18.54 -3.13
C LYS A 175 13.72 -17.32 -3.62
N PHE A 176 14.42 -16.20 -3.87
CA PHE A 176 13.82 -15.01 -4.46
C PHE A 176 13.25 -15.30 -5.86
N VAL A 177 14.04 -15.94 -6.74
CA VAL A 177 13.57 -16.34 -8.08
C VAL A 177 12.43 -17.35 -7.99
N ALA A 178 12.54 -18.35 -7.11
CA ALA A 178 11.48 -19.34 -6.91
C ALA A 178 10.17 -18.68 -6.47
N LEU A 179 10.22 -17.74 -5.53
CA LEU A 179 9.04 -16.99 -5.08
C LEU A 179 8.41 -16.18 -6.23
N ALA A 180 9.23 -15.52 -7.06
CA ALA A 180 8.74 -14.79 -8.23
C ALA A 180 8.04 -15.72 -9.22
N VAL A 181 8.62 -16.89 -9.49
CA VAL A 181 8.02 -17.92 -10.35
C VAL A 181 6.69 -18.42 -9.78
N ILE A 182 6.61 -18.67 -8.47
CA ILE A 182 5.38 -19.12 -7.81
C ILE A 182 4.25 -18.10 -8.01
N ILE A 183 4.52 -16.80 -7.80
CA ILE A 183 3.51 -15.74 -8.01
C ILE A 183 3.06 -15.69 -9.47
N VAL A 184 3.99 -15.77 -10.42
CA VAL A 184 3.65 -15.81 -11.85
C VAL A 184 2.79 -17.02 -12.19
N LEU A 185 3.10 -18.20 -11.65
CA LEU A 185 2.30 -19.42 -11.86
C LEU A 185 0.91 -19.29 -11.26
N ILE A 186 0.78 -18.71 -10.06
CA ILE A 186 -0.52 -18.44 -9.43
C ILE A 186 -1.35 -17.55 -10.35
N GLU A 187 -0.79 -16.46 -10.89
CA GLU A 187 -1.52 -15.57 -11.79
C GLU A 187 -1.91 -16.27 -13.09
N ILE A 188 -1.02 -17.08 -13.70
CA ILE A 188 -1.35 -17.87 -14.89
C ILE A 188 -2.51 -18.84 -14.61
N LEU A 189 -2.47 -19.54 -13.46
CA LEU A 189 -3.54 -20.44 -13.06
C LEU A 189 -4.85 -19.69 -12.88
N LEU A 190 -4.84 -18.55 -12.19
CA LEU A 190 -6.04 -17.72 -11.98
C LEU A 190 -6.61 -17.20 -13.29
N LEU A 191 -5.77 -16.77 -14.23
CA LEU A 191 -6.19 -16.37 -15.57
C LEU A 191 -6.81 -17.53 -16.35
N SER A 192 -6.34 -18.77 -16.14
CA SER A 192 -6.91 -19.95 -16.79
C SER A 192 -8.34 -20.29 -16.33
N PHE A 193 -8.73 -19.87 -15.12
CA PHE A 193 -10.07 -20.13 -14.58
C PHE A 193 -11.14 -19.13 -15.04
N ILE A 194 -10.76 -17.97 -15.60
CA ILE A 194 -11.68 -16.88 -16.00
C ILE A 194 -12.55 -17.26 -17.24
N GLY A 195 -12.31 -18.42 -17.86
CA GLY A 195 -13.14 -18.94 -18.97
C GLY A 195 -14.23 -19.95 -18.57
N VAL A 196 -14.39 -20.27 -17.28
CA VAL A 196 -15.24 -21.40 -16.82
C VAL A 196 -16.50 -20.93 -16.08
N GLU A 197 -16.71 -19.62 -15.89
CA GLU A 197 -17.88 -19.09 -15.18
C GLU A 197 -19.11 -19.10 -16.12
N PRO A 198 -20.17 -19.88 -15.81
CA PRO A 198 -21.42 -19.79 -16.57
C PRO A 198 -22.10 -18.44 -16.30
N ALA A 199 -22.56 -17.82 -17.39
CA ALA A 199 -23.31 -16.55 -17.39
C ALA A 199 -24.59 -16.60 -16.54
#